data_AF-A0A5V9BYJ7-F1
#
_entry.id   AF-A0A5V9BYJ7-F1
#
_cell.length_a   1.000
_cell.length_b   1.000
_cell.length_c   1.000
_cell.angle_alpha   90.00
_cell.angle_beta   90.00
_cell.angle_gamma   90.00
#
_symmetry.space_group_name_H-M   'P 1'
#
loop_
_entity.id
_entity.type
_entity.pdbx_description
1 polymer ?
#
loop_
_entity_poly.entity_id
_entity_poly.type
_entity_poly.pdbx_seq_one_letter_code
_entity_poly.pdbx_strand_id
1 'polypeptide(L)'
;MVPWREPGQVYSDIRRSYPERFSNAERLARQLNRTWNMPAPPASLTFSESQNARYHFNTQPANIRDLLPVRINFCSFQVEAGSFACSEEHLTCPITLDIPTNGVFVKVSSQSDICCLFDKEAFLNLVCQGLEHPLSREPICMGMIVRKSECFFNTERDKFTLK
;
A
#
# COMPACT_ATOMS: atom_id res chain seq x y z
N MET A 1 48.05 -7.28 -22.83
CA MET A 1 46.58 -7.16 -22.96
C MET A 1 45.98 -8.13 -21.95
N VAL A 2 45.40 -7.65 -20.85
CA VAL A 2 44.81 -8.54 -19.81
C VAL A 2 43.41 -8.91 -20.28
N PRO A 3 43.04 -10.19 -20.35
CA PRO A 3 41.69 -10.59 -20.77
C PRO A 3 40.66 -10.03 -19.79
N TRP A 4 39.59 -9.44 -20.32
CA TRP A 4 38.44 -9.04 -19.51
C TRP A 4 37.87 -10.26 -18.79
N ARG A 5 37.69 -10.16 -17.47
CA ARG A 5 37.01 -11.17 -16.66
C ARG A 5 35.68 -10.65 -16.16
N GLU A 6 34.70 -11.55 -16.11
CA GLU A 6 33.40 -11.25 -15.51
C GLU A 6 33.54 -11.09 -13.98
N PRO A 7 32.79 -10.16 -13.35
CA PRO A 7 32.90 -9.89 -11.90
C PRO A 7 32.74 -11.13 -11.01
N GLY A 8 31.93 -12.10 -11.44
CA GLY A 8 31.72 -13.36 -10.72
C GLY A 8 32.96 -14.26 -10.67
N GLN A 9 33.79 -14.26 -11.71
CA GLN A 9 35.01 -15.06 -11.77
C GLN A 9 36.08 -14.53 -10.81
N VAL A 10 36.16 -13.21 -10.66
CA VAL A 10 37.06 -12.55 -9.72
C VAL A 10 36.73 -12.96 -8.28
N TYR A 11 35.45 -13.06 -7.93
CA TYR A 11 35.01 -13.46 -6.60
C TYR A 11 35.34 -14.93 -6.27
N SER A 12 35.15 -15.84 -7.24
CA SER A 12 35.51 -17.26 -7.06
C SER A 12 37.02 -17.48 -6.91
N ASP A 13 37.84 -16.72 -7.63
CA ASP A 13 39.30 -16.84 -7.58
C ASP A 13 39.86 -16.31 -6.25
N ILE A 14 39.29 -15.23 -5.71
CA ILE A 14 39.65 -14.68 -4.39
C ILE A 14 39.28 -15.67 -3.28
N ARG A 15 38.08 -16.27 -3.35
CA ARG A 15 37.64 -17.28 -2.39
C ARG A 15 38.54 -18.52 -2.40
N ARG A 16 39.03 -18.91 -3.58
CA ARG A 16 39.93 -20.05 -3.77
C ARG A 16 41.37 -19.77 -3.32
N SER A 17 41.85 -18.53 -3.51
CA SER A 17 43.23 -18.14 -3.15
C SER A 17 43.41 -17.78 -1.67
N TYR A 18 42.34 -17.36 -0.98
CA TYR A 18 42.40 -16.93 0.42
C TYR A 18 41.22 -17.49 1.24
N PRO A 19 41.14 -18.83 1.41
CA PRO A 19 40.01 -19.48 2.09
C PRO A 19 39.86 -19.03 3.56
N GLU A 20 40.97 -18.71 4.22
CA GLU A 20 40.99 -18.26 5.62
C GLU A 20 40.16 -16.99 5.85
N ARG A 21 40.07 -16.09 4.85
CA ARG A 21 39.32 -14.83 4.96
C ARG A 21 37.81 -15.04 5.08
N PHE A 22 37.30 -16.19 4.65
CA PHE A 22 35.86 -16.49 4.62
C PHE A 22 35.43 -17.49 5.69
N SER A 23 36.39 -18.05 6.45
CA SER A 23 36.15 -19.09 7.45
C SER A 23 35.15 -18.64 8.54
N ASN A 24 35.24 -17.38 8.98
CA ASN A 24 34.32 -16.84 9.99
C ASN A 24 32.88 -16.71 9.47
N ALA A 25 32.70 -16.26 8.22
CA ALA A 25 31.37 -16.14 7.61
C ALA A 25 30.72 -17.50 7.38
N GLU A 26 31.51 -18.51 6.96
CA GLU A 26 31.00 -19.87 6.81
C GLU A 26 30.63 -20.51 8.15
N ARG A 27 31.40 -20.28 9.21
CA ARG A 27 31.07 -20.77 10.55
C ARG A 27 29.76 -20.17 11.04
N LEU A 28 29.56 -18.86 10.86
CA LEU A 28 28.32 -18.17 11.24
C LEU A 28 27.11 -18.71 10.45
N ALA A 29 27.26 -18.92 9.14
CA ALA A 29 26.21 -19.49 8.29
C ALA A 29 25.80 -20.90 8.76
N ARG A 30 26.76 -21.74 9.14
CA ARG A 30 26.48 -23.08 9.69
C ARG A 30 25.81 -23.02 11.07
N GLN A 31 26.17 -22.05 11.91
CA GLN A 31 25.55 -21.86 13.23
C GLN A 31 24.07 -21.44 13.10
N LEU A 32 23.78 -20.52 12.19
CA LEU A 32 22.41 -20.10 11.89
C LEU A 32 21.60 -21.27 11.34
N ASN A 33 22.09 -22.00 10.34
CA ASN A 33 21.35 -23.14 9.78
C ASN A 33 21.06 -24.26 10.80
N ARG A 34 21.87 -24.39 11.88
CA ARG A 34 21.60 -25.36 12.96
C ARG A 34 20.53 -24.90 13.95
N THR A 35 20.31 -23.60 14.09
CA THR A 35 19.34 -23.04 15.05
C THR A 35 17.90 -23.03 14.53
N TRP A 36 17.70 -23.24 13.22
CA TRP A 36 16.39 -23.23 12.55
C TRP A 36 15.85 -24.63 12.21
N ASN A 37 16.05 -25.62 13.09
CA ASN A 37 15.39 -26.92 12.95
C ASN A 37 14.05 -26.92 13.73
N MET A 38 13.01 -26.34 13.16
CA MET A 38 11.62 -26.48 13.64
C MET A 38 10.94 -27.67 12.94
N PRO A 39 10.11 -28.48 13.63
CA PRO A 39 9.42 -29.61 13.00
C PRO A 39 8.47 -29.11 11.90
N ALA A 40 8.42 -29.84 10.78
CA ALA A 40 7.49 -29.55 9.70
C ALA A 40 6.03 -29.63 10.18
N PRO A 41 5.13 -28.71 9.76
CA PRO A 41 3.73 -28.76 10.13
C PRO A 41 3.00 -29.94 9.43
N PRO A 42 1.94 -30.50 10.03
CA PRO A 42 1.22 -31.65 9.48
C PRO A 42 0.48 -31.30 8.17
N ALA A 43 0.39 -32.29 7.30
CA ALA A 43 0.12 -32.22 5.86
C ALA A 43 -1.31 -31.77 5.42
N SER A 44 -2.07 -31.08 6.26
CA SER A 44 -3.46 -30.67 5.94
C SER A 44 -3.61 -29.21 5.50
N LEU A 45 -2.52 -28.47 5.30
CA LEU A 45 -2.54 -27.10 4.78
C LEU A 45 -1.74 -27.01 3.47
N THR A 46 -2.22 -27.66 2.41
CA THR A 46 -1.88 -27.23 1.05
C THR A 46 -2.71 -25.99 0.73
N PHE A 47 -2.27 -24.83 1.22
CA PHE A 47 -2.65 -23.55 0.65
C PHE A 47 -1.42 -22.99 -0.06
N SER A 48 -1.59 -22.83 -1.37
CA SER A 48 -0.73 -22.18 -2.36
C SER A 48 0.35 -21.26 -1.81
N GLU A 49 1.58 -21.50 -2.28
CA GLU A 49 2.78 -20.69 -2.11
C GLU A 49 2.50 -19.18 -2.04
N SER A 50 2.67 -18.61 -0.85
CA SER A 50 2.98 -17.19 -0.69
C SER A 50 4.34 -17.09 -0.02
N GLN A 51 5.34 -16.94 -0.88
CA GLN A 51 6.70 -16.64 -0.51
C GLN A 51 6.79 -15.28 0.22
N ASN A 52 7.77 -15.20 1.12
CA ASN A 52 8.48 -14.00 1.58
C ASN A 52 8.08 -13.39 2.93
N ALA A 53 8.48 -14.08 4.00
CA ALA A 53 9.07 -13.40 5.16
C ALA A 53 10.52 -12.96 4.82
N ARG A 54 10.68 -11.78 4.21
CA ARG A 54 11.96 -11.07 4.16
C ARG A 54 11.70 -9.60 4.49
N TYR A 55 12.32 -9.14 5.56
CA TYR A 55 12.49 -7.73 5.86
C TYR A 55 13.02 -7.01 4.62
N HIS A 56 12.18 -6.21 3.97
CA HIS A 56 12.55 -5.33 2.88
C HIS A 56 12.61 -3.89 3.41
N PHE A 57 13.78 -3.48 3.90
CA PHE A 57 14.17 -2.08 3.82
C PHE A 57 14.77 -1.88 2.42
N ASN A 58 14.29 -0.86 1.70
CA ASN A 58 14.41 -0.61 0.25
C ASN A 58 13.50 -1.46 -0.65
N THR A 59 12.33 -0.88 -0.95
CA THR A 59 11.65 -1.13 -2.22
C THR A 59 11.00 0.19 -2.64
N GLN A 60 11.40 0.75 -3.78
CA GLN A 60 10.52 1.68 -4.50
C GLN A 60 9.15 1.00 -4.66
N PRO A 61 8.02 1.67 -4.38
CA PRO A 61 6.70 1.07 -4.59
C PRO A 61 6.48 0.95 -6.10
N ALA A 62 6.79 -0.22 -6.67
CA ALA A 62 6.61 -0.49 -8.08
C ALA A 62 5.18 -0.97 -8.43
N ASN A 63 4.30 -1.14 -7.43
CA ASN A 63 2.90 -1.50 -7.64
C ASN A 63 1.97 -0.34 -7.26
N ILE A 64 1.07 0.04 -8.17
CA ILE A 64 0.07 1.10 -7.97
C ILE A 64 -0.78 0.84 -6.71
N ARG A 65 -0.99 -0.43 -6.34
CA ARG A 65 -1.75 -0.81 -5.13
C ARG A 65 -1.07 -0.40 -3.84
N ASP A 66 0.26 -0.36 -3.81
CA ASP A 66 1.01 0.08 -2.62
C ASP A 66 0.98 1.60 -2.45
N LEU A 67 0.66 2.33 -3.53
CA LEU A 67 0.62 3.80 -3.53
C LEU A 67 -0.75 4.35 -3.11
N LEU A 68 -1.84 3.58 -3.26
CA LEU A 68 -3.18 4.02 -2.87
C LEU A 68 -3.28 4.33 -1.36
N PRO A 69 -2.81 3.47 -0.43
CA PRO A 69 -2.83 3.79 0.99
C PRO A 69 -2.03 5.05 1.33
N VAL A 70 -0.86 5.23 0.69
CA VAL A 70 -0.03 6.43 0.87
C VAL A 70 -0.79 7.68 0.43
N ARG A 71 -1.49 7.61 -0.70
CA ARG A 71 -2.31 8.72 -1.20
C ARG A 71 -3.50 9.03 -0.30
N ILE A 72 -4.20 8.01 0.19
CA ILE A 72 -5.33 8.19 1.09
C ILE A 72 -4.87 8.89 2.36
N ASN A 73 -3.75 8.43 2.95
CA ASN A 73 -3.17 9.09 4.13
C ASN A 73 -2.80 10.56 3.84
N PHE A 74 -2.19 10.83 2.68
CA PHE A 74 -1.81 12.19 2.29
C PHE A 74 -3.01 13.11 2.00
N CYS A 75 -4.10 12.56 1.46
CA CYS A 75 -5.32 13.32 1.11
C CYS A 75 -6.34 13.37 2.25
N SER A 76 -6.14 12.60 3.32
CA SER A 76 -7.03 12.58 4.47
C SER A 76 -6.98 13.90 5.25
N PHE A 77 -8.09 14.26 5.88
CA PHE A 77 -8.22 15.47 6.66
C PHE A 77 -9.26 15.28 7.78
N GLN A 78 -9.17 16.11 8.81
CA GLN A 78 -10.15 16.12 9.90
C GLN A 78 -11.44 16.81 9.44
N VAL A 79 -12.57 16.15 9.64
CA VAL A 79 -13.90 16.66 9.31
C VAL A 79 -14.43 17.38 10.55
N GLU A 80 -14.44 18.71 10.51
CA GLU A 80 -15.06 19.49 11.59
C GLU A 80 -16.47 19.89 11.17
N ALA A 81 -17.46 19.47 11.97
CA ALA A 81 -18.86 19.87 11.80
C ALA A 81 -18.95 21.41 11.86
N GLY A 82 -19.45 22.03 10.79
CA GLY A 82 -19.50 23.50 10.64
C GLY A 82 -18.37 24.11 9.80
N SER A 83 -17.35 23.34 9.41
CA SER A 83 -16.33 23.82 8.44
C SER A 83 -16.76 23.71 6.97
N PHE A 84 -17.89 23.05 6.72
CA PHE A 84 -18.47 22.86 5.39
C PHE A 84 -19.74 23.70 5.23
N ALA A 85 -19.97 24.21 4.02
CA ALA A 85 -21.17 24.99 3.67
C ALA A 85 -22.41 24.10 3.42
N CYS A 86 -22.44 22.87 3.92
CA CYS A 86 -23.48 21.88 3.65
C CYS A 86 -24.05 21.27 4.93
N SER A 87 -25.25 20.69 4.82
CA SER A 87 -25.87 19.88 5.86
C SER A 87 -25.04 18.63 6.18
N GLU A 88 -25.21 18.12 7.39
CA GLU A 88 -24.53 16.91 7.89
C GLU A 88 -24.83 15.65 7.07
N GLU A 89 -26.00 15.58 6.43
CA GLU A 89 -26.40 14.48 5.56
C GLU A 89 -25.44 14.28 4.37
N HIS A 90 -24.84 15.36 3.84
CA HIS A 90 -23.87 15.27 2.74
C HIS A 90 -22.48 14.85 3.20
N LEU A 91 -22.22 14.87 4.51
CA LEU A 91 -20.96 14.46 5.13
C LEU A 91 -21.00 13.00 5.60
N THR A 92 -22.12 12.30 5.42
CA THR A 92 -22.27 10.91 5.84
C THR A 92 -21.46 9.98 4.93
N CYS A 93 -20.59 9.17 5.53
CA CYS A 93 -19.80 8.20 4.78
C CYS A 93 -20.68 7.02 4.29
N PRO A 94 -20.63 6.64 3.00
CA PRO A 94 -21.43 5.53 2.47
C PRO A 94 -21.08 4.15 3.02
N ILE A 95 -19.90 3.98 3.64
CA ILE A 95 -19.44 2.70 4.19
C ILE A 95 -19.85 2.56 5.66
N THR A 96 -19.55 3.56 6.48
CA THR A 96 -19.85 3.53 7.92
C THR A 96 -21.25 4.02 8.26
N LEU A 97 -21.91 4.70 7.32
CA LEU A 97 -23.22 5.34 7.48
C LEU A 97 -23.23 6.40 8.60
N ASP A 98 -22.08 7.00 8.88
CA ASP A 98 -21.88 8.02 9.91
C ASP A 98 -20.92 9.12 9.40
N ILE A 99 -20.88 10.25 10.08
CA ILE A 99 -19.97 11.36 9.77
C ILE A 99 -18.57 11.01 10.29
N PRO A 100 -17.58 10.82 9.40
CA PRO A 100 -16.26 10.38 9.82
C PRO A 100 -15.50 11.51 10.53
N THR A 101 -14.73 11.20 11.58
CA THR A 101 -13.82 12.19 12.19
C THR A 101 -12.64 12.52 11.26
N ASN A 102 -12.09 11.50 10.60
CA ASN A 102 -11.03 11.64 9.60
C ASN A 102 -11.56 11.17 8.26
N GLY A 103 -11.75 12.12 7.34
CA GLY A 103 -12.35 11.89 6.05
C GLY A 103 -11.35 11.93 4.91
N VAL A 104 -11.71 11.31 3.80
CA VAL A 104 -11.04 11.45 2.51
C VAL A 104 -12.09 11.66 1.42
N PHE A 105 -11.84 12.60 0.51
CA PHE A 105 -12.71 12.78 -0.66
C PHE A 105 -12.31 11.82 -1.77
N VAL A 106 -13.29 11.09 -2.28
CA VAL A 106 -13.11 10.12 -3.36
C VAL A 106 -14.16 10.38 -4.44
N LYS A 107 -13.71 10.45 -5.71
CA LYS A 107 -14.59 10.58 -6.86
C LYS A 107 -15.48 9.34 -6.98
N VAL A 108 -16.75 9.53 -7.34
CA VAL A 108 -17.71 8.43 -7.52
C VAL A 108 -17.22 7.43 -8.58
N SER A 109 -16.60 7.94 -9.64
CA SER A 109 -15.94 7.15 -10.69
C SER A 109 -14.71 7.87 -11.21
N SER A 110 -13.90 7.18 -12.02
CA SER A 110 -12.69 7.75 -12.62
C SER A 110 -12.97 9.01 -13.45
N GLN A 111 -14.10 9.03 -14.16
CA GLN A 111 -14.52 10.11 -15.07
C GLN A 111 -15.51 11.09 -14.46
N SER A 112 -16.11 10.79 -13.30
CA SER A 112 -17.05 11.70 -12.65
C SER A 112 -16.33 12.95 -12.12
N ASP A 113 -17.02 14.06 -12.01
CA ASP A 113 -16.55 15.24 -11.27
C ASP A 113 -17.09 15.27 -9.83
N ILE A 114 -18.01 14.36 -9.50
CA ILE A 114 -18.64 14.25 -8.19
C ILE A 114 -17.73 13.47 -7.26
N CYS A 115 -17.55 14.00 -6.05
CA CYS A 115 -16.82 13.36 -4.97
C CYS A 115 -17.77 13.02 -3.81
N CYS A 116 -17.40 12.03 -3.02
CA CYS A 116 -18.07 11.66 -1.78
C CYS A 116 -17.04 11.60 -0.64
N LEU A 117 -17.51 11.90 0.57
CA LEU A 117 -16.70 11.79 1.76
C LEU A 117 -16.72 10.35 2.26
N PHE A 118 -15.54 9.79 2.50
CA PHE A 118 -15.39 8.47 3.10
C PHE A 118 -14.61 8.55 4.40
N ASP A 119 -14.93 7.68 5.35
CA ASP A 119 -14.07 7.43 6.50
C ASP A 119 -12.73 6.87 6.03
N LYS A 120 -11.64 7.49 6.51
CA LYS A 120 -10.28 7.13 6.12
C LYS A 120 -9.98 5.65 6.38
N GLU A 121 -10.28 5.16 7.57
CA GLU A 121 -9.92 3.79 7.98
C GLU A 121 -10.80 2.76 7.26
N ALA A 122 -12.09 3.04 7.13
CA ALA A 122 -13.01 2.19 6.38
C ALA A 122 -12.61 2.08 4.90
N PHE A 123 -12.25 3.20 4.26
CA PHE A 123 -11.84 3.22 2.87
C PHE A 123 -10.45 2.59 2.67
N LEU A 124 -9.51 2.79 3.58
CA LEU A 124 -8.22 2.09 3.58
C LEU A 124 -8.40 0.58 3.64
N ASN A 125 -9.23 0.10 4.57
CA ASN A 125 -9.52 -1.33 4.70
C ASN A 125 -10.11 -1.92 3.41
N LEU A 126 -11.00 -1.18 2.75
CA LEU A 126 -11.58 -1.58 1.45
C LEU A 126 -10.50 -1.72 0.37
N VAL A 127 -9.60 -0.74 0.27
CA VAL A 127 -8.48 -0.76 -0.70
C VAL A 127 -7.48 -1.88 -0.39
N CYS A 128 -7.14 -2.09 0.88
CA CYS A 128 -6.24 -3.17 1.31
C CYS A 128 -6.80 -4.56 1.00
N GLN A 129 -8.12 -4.73 1.06
CA GLN A 129 -8.81 -5.96 0.66
C GLN A 129 -8.91 -6.12 -0.87
N GLY A 130 -8.52 -5.11 -1.65
CA GLY A 130 -8.60 -5.13 -3.10
C GLY A 130 -10.03 -5.07 -3.64
N LEU A 131 -10.97 -4.51 -2.85
CA LEU A 131 -12.36 -4.37 -3.24
C LEU A 131 -12.56 -3.19 -4.20
N GLU A 132 -13.65 -3.23 -4.94
CA GLU A 132 -14.06 -2.18 -5.89
C GLU A 132 -14.73 -1.00 -5.19
N HIS A 133 -14.80 0.13 -5.90
CA HIS A 133 -15.46 1.33 -5.38
C HIS A 133 -16.92 1.04 -5.00
N PRO A 134 -17.39 1.42 -3.80
CA PRO A 134 -18.69 0.99 -3.28
C PRO A 134 -19.89 1.48 -4.11
N LEU A 135 -19.76 2.64 -4.75
CA LEU A 135 -20.80 3.24 -5.60
C LEU A 135 -20.73 2.79 -7.06
N SER A 136 -19.61 3.01 -7.76
CA SER A 136 -19.45 2.71 -9.18
C SER A 136 -19.07 1.26 -9.51
N ARG A 137 -18.60 0.48 -8.54
CA ARG A 137 -18.01 -0.87 -8.76
C ARG A 137 -16.81 -0.84 -9.71
N GLU A 138 -16.16 0.31 -9.86
CA GLU A 138 -14.92 0.44 -10.63
C GLU A 138 -13.70 0.09 -9.76
N PRO A 139 -12.59 -0.38 -10.38
CA PRO A 139 -11.32 -0.51 -9.67
C PRO A 139 -10.84 0.85 -9.17
N ILE A 140 -10.49 0.91 -7.89
CA ILE A 140 -10.06 2.15 -7.26
C ILE A 140 -8.71 2.58 -7.82
N CYS A 141 -8.67 3.78 -8.37
CA CYS A 141 -7.49 4.36 -8.98
C CYS A 141 -7.02 5.60 -8.20
N MET A 142 -5.73 5.93 -8.32
CA MET A 142 -5.13 7.09 -7.67
C MET A 142 -5.84 8.41 -8.00
N GLY A 143 -6.30 8.55 -9.25
CA GLY A 143 -7.02 9.74 -9.72
C GLY A 143 -8.41 9.90 -9.12
N MET A 144 -8.95 8.87 -8.46
CA MET A 144 -10.19 8.99 -7.69
C MET A 144 -9.98 9.64 -6.32
N ILE A 145 -8.76 9.66 -5.77
CA ILE A 145 -8.49 10.19 -4.43
C ILE A 145 -8.05 11.65 -4.53
N VAL A 146 -8.86 12.54 -3.94
CA VAL A 146 -8.80 13.97 -4.14
C VAL A 146 -8.47 14.67 -2.82
N ARG A 147 -7.71 15.78 -2.89
CA ARG A 147 -7.43 16.60 -1.71
C ARG A 147 -8.63 17.46 -1.32
N LYS A 148 -8.75 17.79 -0.03
CA LYS A 148 -9.76 18.75 0.47
C LYS A 148 -9.80 20.06 -0.33
N SER A 149 -8.65 20.57 -0.77
CA SER A 149 -8.57 21.84 -1.51
C SER A 149 -9.08 21.79 -2.96
N GLU A 150 -9.23 20.59 -3.52
CA GLU A 150 -9.63 20.36 -4.91
C GLU A 150 -11.13 20.07 -5.05
N CYS A 151 -11.81 19.84 -3.93
CA CYS A 151 -13.21 19.48 -3.88
C CYS A 151 -14.01 20.52 -3.08
N PHE A 152 -15.13 20.97 -3.63
CA PHE A 152 -15.98 21.97 -3.01
C PHE A 152 -17.44 21.54 -3.07
N PHE A 153 -18.26 22.06 -2.15
CA PHE A 153 -19.69 21.80 -2.17
C PHE A 153 -20.37 22.70 -3.19
N ASN A 154 -20.98 22.12 -4.22
CA ASN A 154 -21.75 22.84 -5.21
C ASN A 154 -23.22 22.90 -4.77
N THR A 155 -23.66 24.10 -4.35
CA THR A 155 -25.02 24.35 -3.86
C THR A 155 -26.10 24.19 -4.95
N GLU A 156 -25.76 24.34 -6.23
CA GLU A 156 -26.73 24.13 -7.32
C GLU A 156 -27.01 22.64 -7.56
N ARG A 157 -26.01 21.79 -7.34
CA ARG A 157 -26.10 20.33 -7.55
C ARG A 157 -26.31 19.53 -6.27
N ASP A 158 -26.19 20.19 -5.12
CA ASP A 158 -26.29 19.59 -3.79
C ASP A 158 -25.32 18.41 -3.58
N LYS A 159 -24.12 18.56 -4.16
CA LYS A 159 -23.06 17.54 -4.19
C LYS A 159 -21.68 18.18 -4.10
N PHE A 160 -20.72 17.42 -3.59
CA PHE A 160 -19.32 17.77 -3.69
C PHE A 160 -18.81 17.53 -5.10
N THR A 161 -18.21 18.55 -5.71
CA THR A 161 -17.64 18.51 -7.06
C THR A 161 -16.20 18.96 -7.08
N LEU A 162 -15.44 18.50 -8.06
CA LEU A 162 -14.11 19.02 -8.36
C LEU A 162 -14.19 20.48 -8.83
N LYS A 163 -13.20 21.28 -8.40
CA LYS A 163 -13.03 22.69 -8.79
C LYS A 163 -12.67 22.86 -10.27
#